data_AF-A0A1S2IMK1-F1
#
_entry.id   AF-A0A1S2IMK1-F1
#
_cell.length_a   1.000
_cell.length_b   1.000
_cell.length_c   1.000
_cell.angle_alpha   90.00
_cell.angle_beta   90.00
_cell.angle_gamma   90.00
#
_symmetry.space_group_name_H-M   'P 1'
#
loop_
_entity.id
_entity.type
_entity.pdbx_description
1 polymer ?
#
loop_
_entity_poly.entity_id
_entity_poly.type
_entity_poly.pdbx_seq_one_letter_code
_entity_poly.pdbx_strand_id
1 'polypeptide(L)' 'MIVAFSVSPSGAAPEGGPSSGSEPDSVHSAVAAAVAVVRASGLPNHTSSMFTEIEGAIAPRVVERKAA' A
#
# COMPACT_ATOMS: atom_id res chain seq x y z
N MET A 1 -10.89 -8.01 16.17
CA MET A 1 -9.96 -8.87 15.40
C MET A 1 -8.82 -8.00 14.93
N ILE A 2 -7.58 -8.48 15.02
CA ILE A 2 -6.38 -7.76 14.58
C ILE A 2 -5.69 -8.52 13.45
N VAL A 3 -5.19 -7.81 12.46
CA VAL A 3 -4.38 -8.35 11.37
C VAL A 3 -3.09 -7.52 11.26
N ALA A 4 -1.96 -8.21 11.17
CA ALA A 4 -0.67 -7.62 10.86
C ALA A 4 -0.20 -8.13 9.50
N PHE A 5 0.25 -7.23 8.62
CA PHE A 5 0.73 -7.59 7.29
C PHE A 5 1.95 -6.76 6.88
N SER A 6 2.74 -7.29 5.95
CA SER A 6 3.87 -6.61 5.33
C SER A 6 3.64 -6.53 3.83
N VAL A 7 4.17 -5.49 3.19
CA VAL A 7 4.04 -5.27 1.75
C VAL A 7 5.43 -5.36 1.14
N SER A 8 5.60 -6.27 0.19
CA SER A 8 6.84 -6.43 -0.57
C SER A 8 6.52 -6.17 -2.05
N PRO A 9 6.58 -4.92 -2.52
CA PRO A 9 6.31 -4.60 -3.91
C PRO A 9 7.28 -5.34 -4.83
N SER A 10 6.75 -5.91 -5.90
CA SER A 10 7.53 -6.51 -6.97
C SER A 10 7.08 -5.90 -8.31
N GLY A 11 8.03 -5.40 -9.11
CA GLY A 11 7.76 -4.80 -10.42
C GLY A 11 8.79 -3.74 -10.82
N ALA A 12 9.20 -3.76 -12.10
CA ALA A 12 9.95 -2.67 -12.71
C ALA A 12 9.05 -1.44 -12.86
N ALA A 13 9.63 -0.23 -12.72
CA ALA A 13 8.91 1.02 -12.95
C ALA A 13 8.20 0.98 -14.34
N PRO A 14 6.97 1.51 -14.46
CA PRO A 14 6.30 1.55 -15.76
C PRO A 14 7.17 2.30 -16.78
N GLU A 15 7.45 1.63 -17.90
CA GLU A 15 8.15 2.19 -19.05
C GLU A 15 7.50 3.52 -19.47
N GLY A 16 8.21 4.64 -19.29
CA GLY A 16 7.85 5.95 -19.86
C GLY A 16 7.48 7.10 -18.89
N GLY A 17 7.55 6.92 -17.57
CA GLY A 17 7.48 8.04 -16.62
C GLY A 17 8.85 8.71 -16.41
N PRO A 18 8.95 10.03 -16.12
CA PRO A 18 10.23 10.63 -15.78
C PRO A 18 10.78 9.94 -14.54
N SER A 19 11.85 9.17 -14.72
CA SER A 19 12.75 8.72 -13.66
C SER A 19 13.45 9.96 -13.09
N SER A 20 12.71 10.78 -12.34
CA SER A 20 13.26 11.99 -11.75
C SER A 20 14.08 11.61 -10.53
N GLY A 21 15.38 11.42 -10.74
CA GLY A 21 16.40 11.57 -9.72
C GLY A 21 16.63 10.36 -8.84
N SER A 22 17.68 9.62 -9.18
CA SER A 22 18.61 8.93 -8.27
C SER A 22 18.07 8.54 -6.89
N GLU A 23 17.55 7.32 -6.77
CA GLU A 23 17.81 6.42 -5.64
C GLU A 23 17.62 4.98 -6.18
N PRO A 24 18.47 4.01 -5.82
CA PRO A 24 18.38 2.64 -6.31
C PRO A 24 17.04 2.02 -5.86
N ASP A 25 16.30 1.36 -6.77
CA ASP A 25 15.15 0.48 -6.49
C ASP A 25 14.28 0.88 -5.27
N SER A 26 13.95 2.17 -5.18
CA SER A 26 13.30 2.75 -4.01
C SER A 26 11.81 2.40 -3.99
N VAL A 27 11.43 1.41 -3.17
CA VAL A 27 10.02 0.94 -3.04
C VAL A 27 9.14 1.85 -2.16
N HIS A 28 9.68 2.98 -1.69
CA HIS A 28 9.04 3.85 -0.72
C HIS A 28 7.69 4.40 -1.19
N SER A 29 7.58 4.79 -2.46
CA SER A 29 6.33 5.33 -3.02
C SER A 29 5.20 4.29 -3.03
N ALA A 30 5.51 3.05 -3.40
CA ALA A 30 4.57 1.93 -3.40
C ALA A 30 4.10 1.57 -1.98
N VAL A 31 5.03 1.50 -1.03
CA VAL A 31 4.71 1.25 0.39
C VAL A 31 3.86 2.39 0.96
N ALA A 32 4.21 3.66 0.68
CA ALA A 32 3.45 4.81 1.14
C ALA A 32 2.01 4.81 0.62
N ALA A 33 1.79 4.40 -0.64
CA ALA A 33 0.46 4.25 -1.21
C ALA A 33 -0.37 3.17 -0.49
N ALA A 34 0.22 2.02 -0.17
CA ALA A 34 -0.45 0.97 0.59
C ALA A 34 -0.84 1.43 2.00
N VAL A 35 0.06 2.12 2.70
CA VAL A 35 -0.21 2.68 4.03
C VAL A 35 -1.29 3.76 3.99
N ALA A 36 -1.37 4.56 2.92
CA ALA A 36 -2.43 5.55 2.75
C ALA A 36 -3.83 4.91 2.72
N VAL A 37 -3.97 3.74 2.08
CA VAL A 37 -5.24 2.99 2.06
C VAL A 37 -5.63 2.54 3.47
N VAL A 38 -4.67 2.06 4.26
CA VAL A 38 -4.92 1.66 5.66
C VAL A 38 -5.40 2.85 6.49
N ARG A 39 -4.73 4.00 6.38
CA ARG A 39 -5.12 5.21 7.10
C ARG A 39 -6.50 5.71 6.69
N ALA A 40 -6.82 5.65 5.40
CA ALA A 40 -8.12 6.05 4.86
C ALA A 40 -9.27 5.14 5.33
N SER A 41 -8.98 3.96 5.87
CA SER A 41 -10.01 3.06 6.43
C SER A 41 -10.73 3.64 7.65
N GLY A 42 -10.10 4.55 8.40
CA GLY A 42 -10.61 5.07 9.67
C GLY A 42 -10.51 4.08 10.84
N LEU A 43 -9.95 2.89 10.63
CA LEU A 43 -9.74 1.90 11.68
C LEU A 43 -8.47 2.21 12.49
N PRO A 44 -8.43 1.85 13.79
CA PRO A 44 -7.20 1.88 14.57
C PRO A 44 -6.11 1.08 13.86
N ASN A 45 -4.96 1.71 13.66
CA ASN A 45 -3.84 1.14 12.94
C ASN A 45 -2.50 1.63 13.50
N HIS A 46 -1.48 0.81 13.32
CA HIS A 46 -0.09 1.12 13.68
C HIS A 46 0.84 0.62 12.57
N THR A 47 1.81 1.44 12.16
CA THR A 47 2.81 1.06 11.14
C THR A 47 4.20 1.12 11.75
N SER A 48 4.89 -0.01 11.75
CA SER A 48 6.28 -0.17 12.17
C SER A 48 7.20 -0.32 10.96
N SER A 49 8.48 -0.56 11.21
CA SER A 49 9.45 -0.86 10.15
C SER A 49 9.21 -2.19 9.44
N MET A 50 8.50 -3.14 10.08
CA MET A 50 8.31 -4.51 9.55
C MET A 50 6.87 -4.78 9.11
N PHE A 51 5.89 -4.17 9.79
CA PHE A 51 4.47 -4.49 9.63
C PHE A 51 3.57 -3.27 9.73
N THR A 52 2.40 -3.39 9.10
CA THR A 52 1.22 -2.58 9.36
C THR A 52 0.16 -3.43 10.07
N GLU A 53 -0.29 -2.97 11.23
CA GLU A 53 -1.33 -3.57 12.05
C GLU A 53 -2.64 -2.78 11.87
N ILE A 54 -3.76 -3.50 11.76
CA ILE A 54 -5.10 -2.91 11.68
C ILE A 54 -6.08 -3.69 12.56
N GLU A 55 -6.91 -2.97 13.30
CA GLU A 55 -7.93 -3.55 14.17
C GLU A 55 -9.34 -3.29 13.63
N GLY A 56 -10.15 -4.34 13.56
CA GLY A 56 -11.55 -4.25 13.14
C GLY A 56 -11.89 -5.20 11.99
N ALA A 57 -13.12 -5.07 11.48
CA ALA A 57 -13.57 -5.81 10.32
C ALA A 57 -13.39 -4.95 9.07
N ILE A 58 -12.57 -5.41 8.13
CA ILE A 58 -12.54 -4.83 6.79
C ILE A 58 -13.78 -5.35 6.07
N ALA A 59 -14.76 -4.48 5.83
CA ALA A 59 -15.88 -4.84 4.99
C ALA A 59 -15.37 -5.09 3.55
N PRO A 60 -15.73 -6.21 2.91
CA PRO A 60 -15.33 -6.46 1.53
C PRO A 60 -15.94 -5.36 0.64
N ARG A 61 -15.07 -4.51 0.05
CA ARG A 61 -15.47 -3.61 -1.02
C ARG A 61 -15.25 -4.31 -2.34
N VAL A 62 -16.34 -4.66 -3.03
CA VAL A 62 -16.27 -5.12 -4.43
C VAL A 62 -15.90 -3.91 -5.28
N VAL A 63 -14.64 -3.85 -5.72
CA VAL A 63 -14.21 -2.86 -6.71
C VAL A 63 -14.55 -3.44 -8.08
N GLU A 64 -15.76 -3.18 -8.58
CA GLU A 64 -16.08 -3.45 -9.98
C GLU A 64 -15.23 -2.52 -10.85
N ARG A 65 -14.17 -3.07 -11.46
CA ARG A 65 -13.54 -2.40 -12.60
C ARG A 65 -14.54 -2.44 -13.76
N LYS A 66 -15.28 -1.36 -13.94
CA LYS A 66 -16.05 -1.13 -15.17
C LYS A 66 -15.05 -1.04 -16.31
N ALA A 67 -14.95 -2.10 -17.12
CA ALA A 67 -14.22 -2.07 -18.37
C ALA A 67 -14.83 -0.97 -19.25
N ALA A 68 -13.98 -0.02 -19.65
CA ALA A 68 -14.27 0.94 -20.71
C ALA A 68 -13.59 0.45 -21.98
#